data_AF-A0A7Y0GAP0-F1
#
_entry.id   AF-A0A7Y0GAP0-F1
#
_cell.length_a   1.000
_cell.length_b   1.000
_cell.length_c   1.000
_cell.angle_alpha   90.00
_cell.angle_beta   90.00
_cell.angle_gamma   90.00
#
_symmetry.space_group_name_H-M   'P 1'
#
loop_
_entity.id
_entity.type
_entity.pdbx_description
1 polymer ?
#
loop_
_entity_poly.entity_id
_entity_poly.type
_entity_poly.pdbx_seq_one_letter_code
_entity_poly.pdbx_strand_id
1 'polypeptide(L)'
;MTRIPHLQIVVGASLLAVLGYFGFSVWVFGWTADAALRGDVVGTWKSFATLAFGFWLGSSSAGKAKDGEPAPVAVVNGPDAPVPVETQP
;
A
#
# COMPACT_ATOMS: atom_id res chain seq x y z
N MET A 1 -8.43 8.70 20.26
CA MET A 1 -8.36 8.55 18.78
C MET A 1 -8.31 9.92 18.15
N THR A 2 -7.13 10.39 17.79
CA THR A 2 -6.94 11.62 17.00
C THR A 2 -7.41 11.36 15.58
N ARG A 3 -8.59 11.88 15.21
CA ARG A 3 -9.05 11.87 13.81
C ARG A 3 -8.11 12.74 13.01
N ILE A 4 -7.41 12.14 12.06
CA ILE A 4 -6.53 12.85 11.13
C ILE A 4 -7.42 13.37 9.99
N PRO A 5 -7.67 14.69 9.87
CA PRO A 5 -8.71 15.22 8.98
C PRO A 5 -8.46 14.92 7.49
N HIS A 6 -7.21 14.97 7.06
CA HIS A 6 -6.86 14.70 5.65
C HIS A 6 -7.16 13.26 5.23
N LEU A 7 -7.02 12.30 6.14
CA LEU A 7 -7.35 10.89 5.86
C LEU A 7 -8.84 10.71 5.58
N GLN A 8 -9.71 11.47 6.26
CA GLN A 8 -11.16 11.36 6.04
C GLN A 8 -11.57 11.87 4.66
N ILE A 9 -10.93 12.93 4.18
CA ILE A 9 -11.18 13.49 2.84
C ILE A 9 -10.76 12.48 1.77
N VAL A 10 -9.57 11.88 1.91
CA VAL A 10 -9.06 10.88 0.97
C VAL A 10 -9.97 9.65 0.94
N VAL A 11 -10.32 9.11 2.11
CA VAL A 11 -11.24 7.96 2.21
C VAL A 11 -12.60 8.28 1.62
N GLY A 12 -13.13 9.49 1.88
CA GLY A 12 -14.41 9.94 1.32
C GLY A 12 -14.37 10.03 -0.21
N ALA A 13 -13.32 10.61 -0.79
CA ALA A 13 -13.14 10.70 -2.23
C ALA A 13 -13.00 9.31 -2.88
N SER A 14 -12.24 8.40 -2.25
CA SER A 14 -12.11 7.01 -2.72
C SER A 14 -13.45 6.27 -2.70
N LEU A 15 -14.25 6.43 -1.63
CA LEU A 15 -15.58 5.83 -1.54
C LEU A 15 -16.51 6.36 -2.64
N LEU A 16 -16.52 7.67 -2.87
CA LEU A 16 -17.31 8.29 -3.94
C LEU A 16 -16.95 7.75 -5.32
N ALA A 17 -15.65 7.60 -5.60
CA ALA A 17 -15.19 7.05 -6.87
C ALA A 17 -15.65 5.59 -7.07
N VAL A 18 -15.53 4.74 -6.04
CA VAL A 18 -15.95 3.33 -6.09
C VAL A 18 -17.47 3.23 -6.26
N LEU A 19 -18.25 4.02 -5.50
CA LEU A 19 -19.71 4.03 -5.59
C LEU A 19 -20.21 4.57 -6.93
N GLY A 20 -19.57 5.61 -7.47
CA GLY A 20 -19.89 6.14 -8.79
C GLY A 20 -19.67 5.09 -9.88
N TYR A 21 -18.55 4.36 -9.82
CA TYR A 21 -18.27 3.28 -10.76
C TYR A 21 -19.21 2.08 -10.58
N PHE A 22 -19.60 1.78 -9.35
CA PHE A 22 -20.61 0.76 -9.06
C PHE A 22 -21.98 1.12 -9.66
N GLY A 23 -22.44 2.37 -9.48
CA GLY A 23 -23.66 2.87 -10.10
C GLY A 23 -23.62 2.79 -11.64
N PHE A 24 -22.49 3.18 -12.23
CA PHE A 24 -22.25 3.01 -13.66
C PHE A 24 -22.34 1.54 -14.08
N SER A 25 -21.71 0.63 -13.32
CA SER A 25 -21.76 -0.81 -13.59
C SER A 25 -23.19 -1.35 -13.60
N VAL A 26 -24.02 -0.96 -12.63
CA VAL A 26 -25.44 -1.35 -12.56
C VAL A 26 -26.21 -0.85 -13.78
N TRP A 27 -25.98 0.40 -14.18
CA TRP A 27 -26.62 0.97 -15.37
C TRP A 27 -26.24 0.21 -16.64
N VAL A 28 -24.95 -0.12 -16.82
CA VAL A 28 -24.46 -0.88 -17.97
C VAL A 28 -25.13 -2.25 -18.06
N PHE A 29 -25.19 -3.00 -16.96
CA PHE A 29 -25.81 -4.33 -16.98
C PHE A 29 -27.34 -4.30 -17.05
N GLY A 30 -27.99 -3.27 -16.50
CA GLY A 30 -29.45 -3.15 -16.48
C GLY A 30 -30.05 -2.61 -17.79
N TRP A 31 -29.37 -1.67 -18.46
CA TRP A 31 -29.95 -0.92 -19.59
C TRP A 31 -29.20 -1.06 -20.91
N THR A 32 -27.97 -1.59 -20.94
CA THR A 32 -27.21 -1.75 -22.18
C THR A 32 -26.99 -3.22 -22.48
N ALA A 33 -27.04 -3.60 -23.76
CA ALA A 33 -26.71 -4.94 -24.24
C ALA A 33 -25.34 -5.00 -24.94
N ASP A 34 -24.57 -3.92 -24.85
CA ASP A 34 -23.27 -3.81 -25.50
C ASP A 34 -22.25 -4.73 -24.83
N ALA A 35 -21.77 -5.71 -25.59
CA ALA A 35 -20.81 -6.71 -25.11
C ALA A 35 -19.44 -6.10 -24.78
N ALA A 36 -19.00 -5.08 -25.54
CA ALA A 36 -17.72 -4.42 -25.27
C ALA A 36 -17.80 -3.65 -23.96
N LEU A 37 -18.86 -2.88 -23.77
CA LEU A 37 -19.05 -2.06 -22.58
C LEU A 37 -19.19 -2.90 -21.30
N ARG A 38 -19.93 -4.02 -21.37
CA ARG A 38 -20.03 -4.98 -20.26
C ARG A 38 -18.69 -5.67 -19.98
N GLY A 39 -17.95 -6.01 -21.04
CA GLY A 39 -16.61 -6.59 -20.95
C GLY A 39 -15.63 -5.67 -20.23
N ASP A 40 -15.62 -4.39 -20.59
CA ASP A 40 -14.81 -3.36 -19.93
C ASP A 40 -15.14 -3.25 -18.45
N VAL A 41 -16.43 -3.21 -18.09
CA VAL A 41 -16.85 -3.14 -16.68
C VAL A 41 -16.31 -4.32 -15.87
N VAL A 42 -16.44 -5.55 -16.38
CA VAL A 42 -15.91 -6.76 -15.73
C VAL A 42 -14.39 -6.73 -15.65
N GLY A 43 -13.72 -6.29 -16.71
CA GLY A 43 -12.27 -6.13 -16.75
C GLY A 43 -11.77 -5.18 -15.67
N THR A 44 -12.42 -4.03 -15.50
CA THR A 44 -12.08 -3.06 -14.45
C THR A 44 -12.23 -3.64 -13.06
N TRP A 45 -13.34 -4.33 -12.76
CA TRP A 45 -13.54 -4.97 -11.44
C TRP A 45 -12.49 -6.05 -11.15
N LYS A 46 -12.09 -6.83 -12.17
CA LYS A 46 -11.00 -7.79 -12.05
C LYS A 46 -9.67 -7.10 -11.73
N SER A 47 -9.36 -5.98 -12.37
CA SER A 47 -8.16 -5.18 -12.06
C SER A 47 -8.17 -4.63 -10.63
N PHE A 48 -9.32 -4.11 -10.17
CA PHE A 48 -9.48 -3.69 -8.77
C PHE A 48 -9.23 -4.82 -7.78
N ALA A 49 -9.79 -6.00 -8.03
CA ALA A 49 -9.59 -7.17 -7.18
C ALA A 49 -8.10 -7.58 -7.13
N THR A 50 -7.42 -7.56 -8.29
CA THR A 50 -6.00 -7.89 -8.40
C THR A 50 -5.14 -6.89 -7.61
N LEU A 51 -5.43 -5.59 -7.73
CA LEU A 51 -4.74 -4.55 -6.97
C LEU A 51 -5.01 -4.66 -5.47
N ALA A 52 -6.25 -4.90 -5.06
CA ALA A 52 -6.60 -5.07 -3.64
C ALA A 52 -5.89 -6.29 -3.05
N PHE A 53 -5.82 -7.40 -3.79
CA PHE A 53 -5.12 -8.61 -3.38
C PHE A 53 -3.60 -8.38 -3.29
N GLY A 54 -3.02 -7.69 -4.28
CA GLY A 54 -1.61 -7.30 -4.27
C GLY A 54 -1.27 -6.37 -3.10
N PHE A 55 -2.13 -5.39 -2.81
CA PHE A 55 -2.00 -4.51 -1.64
C PHE A 55 -2.08 -5.30 -0.33
N TRP A 56 -3.02 -6.24 -0.21
CA TRP A 56 -3.14 -7.10 0.97
C TRP A 56 -1.89 -7.95 1.18
N LEU A 57 -1.36 -8.57 0.13
CA LEU A 57 -0.11 -9.34 0.20
C LEU A 57 1.09 -8.46 0.57
N GLY A 58 1.23 -7.29 -0.07
CA GLY A 58 2.35 -6.37 0.18
C GLY A 58 2.32 -5.72 1.57
N SER A 59 1.14 -5.31 2.04
CA SER A 59 0.98 -4.77 3.39
C SER A 59 1.20 -5.83 4.47
N SER A 60 0.78 -7.08 4.21
CA SER A 60 1.00 -8.21 5.13
C SER A 60 2.48 -8.61 5.23
N SER A 61 3.26 -8.48 4.15
CA SER A 61 4.69 -8.78 4.17
C SER A 61 5.53 -7.66 4.81
N ALA A 62 5.09 -6.40 4.72
CA ALA A 62 5.73 -5.26 5.38
C ALA A 62 5.58 -5.25 6.91
N GLY A 63 4.57 -5.94 7.46
CA GLY A 63 4.30 -6.03 8.91
C GLY A 63 5.35 -6.80 9.75
N LYS A 64 6.48 -7.23 9.16
CA LYS A 64 7.62 -7.82 9.88
C LYS A 64 8.76 -6.83 10.13
N ALA A 65 8.61 -5.56 9.74
CA ALA A 65 9.57 -4.50 10.05
C ALA A 65 9.42 -4.01 11.51
N LYS A 66 9.87 -4.87 12.43
CA LYS A 66 10.31 -4.63 13.82
C LYS A 66 9.59 -3.53 14.63
N ASP A 67 8.74 -3.96 15.55
CA ASP A 67 8.43 -3.25 16.81
C ASP A 67 9.57 -3.33 17.86
N GLY A 68 10.76 -3.73 17.43
CA GLY A 68 11.94 -3.76 18.28
C GLY A 68 12.80 -2.55 17.95
N GLU A 69 13.06 -1.72 18.97
CA GLU A 69 14.16 -0.76 19.01
C GLU A 69 15.36 -1.28 18.19
N PRO A 70 16.04 -0.46 17.36
CA PRO A 70 17.19 -0.92 16.59
C PRO A 70 18.13 -1.66 17.54
N ALA A 71 18.32 -2.97 17.32
CA ALA A 71 19.18 -3.77 18.18
C ALA A 71 20.51 -3.01 18.33
N PRO A 72 20.98 -2.72 19.56
CA PRO A 72 22.15 -1.88 19.77
C PRO A 72 23.30 -2.42 18.94
N VAL A 73 23.70 -1.65 17.93
CA VAL A 73 24.88 -1.99 17.13
C VAL A 73 26.06 -1.74 18.04
N ALA A 74 26.65 -2.80 18.56
CA ALA A 74 27.88 -2.71 19.35
C ALA A 74 28.97 -2.12 18.44
N VAL A 75 29.39 -0.89 18.72
CA VAL A 75 30.52 -0.26 18.03
C VAL A 75 31.78 -0.98 18.47
N VAL A 76 32.31 -1.86 17.61
CA VAL A 76 33.48 -2.69 17.92
C VAL A 76 34.76 -1.85 18.13
N ASN A 77 34.79 -0.62 17.60
CA ASN A 77 35.92 0.30 17.69
C ASN A 77 35.47 1.67 18.23
N GLY A 78 35.12 1.72 19.52
CA GLY A 78 34.77 2.96 20.20
C GLY A 78 35.98 3.88 20.43
N PRO A 79 35.78 5.12 20.91
CA PRO A 79 36.86 6.05 21.24
C PRO A 79 37.90 5.46 22.20
N ASP A 80 37.47 4.56 23.07
CA ASP A 80 38.30 3.89 24.08
C ASP A 80 39.06 2.65 23.55
N ALA A 81 38.78 2.22 22.31
CA ALA A 81 39.42 1.09 21.65
C ALA A 81 39.60 1.33 20.14
N PRO A 82 40.48 2.28 19.74
CA PRO A 82 40.76 2.53 18.34
C PRO A 82 41.53 1.36 17.70
N VAL A 83 41.27 1.09 16.42
CA VAL A 83 41.99 0.07 15.65
C VAL A 83 43.48 0.44 15.59
N PRO A 84 44.40 -0.45 15.99
CA PRO A 84 45.82 -0.23 15.80
C PRO A 84 46.12 -0.10 14.30
N VAL A 85 46.49 1.11 13.87
CA VAL A 85 46.99 1.36 12.52
C VAL A 85 48.51 1.17 12.54
N GLU A 86 49.02 0.31 11.66
CA GLU A 86 50.46 0.16 11.46
C GLU A 86 51.03 1.51 10.97
N THR A 87 51.94 2.10 11.74
CA THR A 87 52.73 3.24 11.28
C THR A 87 53.65 2.77 10.17
N GLN A 88 53.28 3.07 8.93
CA GLN A 88 54.12 2.86 7.76
C GLN A 88 55.40 3.72 7.89
N PRO A 89 56.59 3.16 7.61
CA PRO A 89 57.88 3.79 7.92
C PRO A 89 58.15 5.09 7.15
#